data_AF-A0A3N4RBC7-F1
#
_entry.id   AF-A0A3N4RBC7-F1
#
_cell.length_a   1.000
_cell.length_b   1.000
_cell.length_c   1.000
_cell.angle_alpha   90.00
_cell.angle_beta   90.00
_cell.angle_gamma   90.00
#
_symmetry.space_group_name_H-M   'P 1'
#
loop_
_entity.id
_entity.type
_entity.pdbx_description
1 polymer ?
#
loop_
_entity_poly.entity_id
_entity_poly.type
_entity_poly.pdbx_seq_one_letter_code
_entity_poly.pdbx_strand_id
1 'polypeptide(L)'
;MVLGHQRPDEVTVGQSDMLGTWKDGYGMTLHLGPDHQATADGIPGRVPCEHDGTWMFYVRHESGTFVSERSATEGQVASATFGKSLGCYFELSVFRIHGEYVLCTVDDPDSYCTDRELLRKAPEPNTPAAMP
;
A
#
# COMPACT_ATOMS: atom_id res chain seq x y z
N MET A 1 3.70 -0.26 -33.40
CA MET A 1 2.47 -0.98 -33.01
C MET A 1 2.40 -0.88 -31.50
N VAL A 2 1.60 0.06 -30.98
CA VAL A 2 1.50 0.32 -29.54
C VAL A 2 0.68 -0.82 -28.97
N LEU A 3 1.35 -1.76 -28.31
CA LEU A 3 0.71 -2.87 -27.64
C LEU A 3 0.01 -2.33 -26.39
N GLY A 4 -1.24 -1.90 -26.57
CA GLY A 4 -2.25 -1.98 -25.52
C GLY A 4 -2.40 -3.45 -25.14
N HIS A 5 -1.55 -3.92 -24.25
CA HIS A 5 -1.79 -5.19 -23.57
C HIS A 5 -2.81 -4.92 -22.49
N GLN A 6 -4.06 -5.33 -22.72
CA GLN A 6 -4.88 -5.83 -21.62
C GLN A 6 -3.99 -6.82 -20.87
N ARG A 7 -3.49 -6.41 -19.69
CA ARG A 7 -2.74 -7.32 -18.82
C ARG A 7 -3.74 -8.40 -18.39
N PRO A 8 -3.41 -9.69 -18.56
CA PRO A 8 -4.32 -10.76 -18.19
C PRO A 8 -4.60 -10.65 -16.70
N ASP A 9 -5.89 -10.59 -16.35
CA ASP A 9 -6.40 -10.51 -14.98
C ASP A 9 -6.01 -9.23 -14.21
N GLU A 10 -6.56 -8.07 -14.60
CA GLU A 10 -6.61 -6.90 -13.70
C GLU A 10 -7.44 -7.26 -12.46
N VAL A 11 -6.75 -7.71 -11.42
CA VAL A 11 -7.36 -7.93 -10.12
C VAL A 11 -7.64 -6.57 -9.52
N THR A 12 -8.92 -6.29 -9.29
CA THR A 12 -9.35 -5.13 -8.50
C THR A 12 -9.01 -5.36 -7.03
N VAL A 13 -8.21 -4.46 -6.47
CA VAL A 13 -7.90 -4.36 -5.05
C VAL A 13 -8.86 -3.32 -4.43
N GLY A 14 -9.69 -3.78 -3.50
CA GLY A 14 -10.59 -2.91 -2.75
C GLY A 14 -9.95 -2.38 -1.46
N GLN A 15 -10.61 -1.41 -0.82
CA GLN A 15 -10.12 -0.88 0.45
C GLN A 15 -10.00 -1.97 1.53
N SER A 16 -10.94 -2.92 1.57
CA SER A 16 -10.95 -4.03 2.54
C SER A 16 -9.71 -4.93 2.43
N ASP A 17 -9.16 -5.11 1.23
CA ASP A 17 -7.96 -5.92 1.02
C ASP A 17 -6.73 -5.28 1.69
N MET A 18 -6.71 -3.94 1.74
CA MET A 18 -5.62 -3.14 2.29
C MET A 18 -5.66 -3.04 3.82
N LEU A 19 -6.83 -3.23 4.43
CA LEU A 19 -6.98 -3.02 5.87
C LEU A 19 -6.13 -3.99 6.69
N GLY A 20 -5.53 -3.49 7.76
CA GLY A 20 -4.73 -4.27 8.70
C GLY A 20 -3.31 -3.74 8.83
N THR A 21 -2.45 -4.56 9.40
CA THR A 21 -1.05 -4.20 9.69
C THR A 21 -0.12 -4.86 8.68
N TRP A 22 0.84 -4.10 8.19
CA TRP A 22 1.83 -4.47 7.20
C TRP A 22 3.23 -4.24 7.75
N LYS A 23 4.16 -5.16 7.48
CA LYS A 23 5.53 -5.11 8.02
C LYS A 23 6.55 -5.46 6.97
N ASP A 24 7.67 -4.74 6.96
CA ASP A 24 8.81 -5.05 6.11
C ASP A 24 9.91 -5.79 6.91
N GLY A 25 11.03 -6.09 6.25
CA GLY A 25 12.21 -6.73 6.87
C GLY A 25 13.21 -5.76 7.51
N TYR A 26 12.89 -4.46 7.57
CA TYR A 26 13.69 -3.42 8.24
C TYR A 26 13.07 -2.96 9.56
N GLY A 27 11.83 -3.36 9.86
CA GLY A 27 11.12 -3.03 11.08
C GLY A 27 10.09 -1.91 10.91
N MET A 28 9.81 -1.49 9.67
CA MET A 28 8.67 -0.63 9.38
C MET A 28 7.38 -1.37 9.72
N THR A 29 6.47 -0.68 10.38
CA THR A 29 5.10 -1.16 10.60
C THR A 29 4.14 -0.12 10.08
N LEU A 30 3.26 -0.52 9.17
CA LEU A 30 2.20 0.32 8.59
C LEU A 30 0.85 -0.29 8.93
N HIS A 31 -0.01 0.47 9.59
CA HIS A 31 -1.40 0.10 9.79
C HIS A 31 -2.29 0.92 8.85
N LEU A 32 -3.11 0.23 8.06
CA LEU A 32 -4.15 0.83 7.23
C LEU A 32 -5.50 0.50 7.86
N GLY A 33 -6.14 1.52 8.43
CA GLY A 33 -7.44 1.45 9.08
C GLY A 33 -8.60 1.82 8.14
N PRO A 34 -9.84 1.59 8.60
CA PRO A 34 -11.03 2.09 7.91
C PRO A 34 -11.02 3.61 7.81
N ASP A 35 -11.92 4.17 6.98
CA ASP A 35 -12.09 5.62 6.81
C ASP A 35 -10.79 6.36 6.43
N HIS A 36 -9.94 5.70 5.63
CA HIS A 36 -8.68 6.26 5.15
C HIS A 36 -7.67 6.60 6.24
N GLN A 37 -7.80 6.06 7.45
CA GLN A 37 -6.83 6.29 8.53
C GLN A 37 -5.59 5.41 8.37
N ALA A 38 -4.41 5.97 8.56
CA ALA A 38 -3.15 5.21 8.53
C ALA A 38 -2.27 5.58 9.72
N THR A 39 -1.50 4.62 10.21
CA THR A 39 -0.41 4.88 11.17
C THR A 39 0.85 4.15 10.75
N ALA A 40 2.02 4.75 10.98
CA ALA A 40 3.29 4.16 10.55
C ALA A 40 4.42 4.40 11.55
N ASP A 41 5.15 3.32 11.85
CA ASP A 41 6.35 3.31 12.67
C ASP A 41 7.56 2.88 11.84
N GLY A 42 8.74 3.38 12.21
CA GLY A 42 10.00 2.91 11.66
C GLY A 42 10.21 3.22 10.18
N ILE A 43 9.56 4.27 9.64
CA ILE A 43 9.69 4.69 8.25
C ILE A 43 11.17 4.98 7.94
N PRO A 44 11.82 4.20 7.04
CA PRO A 44 13.24 4.36 6.77
C PRO A 44 13.53 5.69 6.05
N GLY A 45 14.63 6.34 6.43
CA GLY A 45 15.23 7.43 5.65
C GLY A 45 14.51 8.80 5.65
N ARG A 46 13.47 9.01 6.46
CA ARG A 46 12.71 10.28 6.44
C ARG A 46 12.84 11.11 7.72
N VAL A 47 12.69 12.42 7.54
CA VAL A 47 12.43 13.45 8.56
C VAL A 47 11.44 12.96 9.62
N PRO A 48 11.43 13.49 10.85
CA PRO A 48 10.48 13.10 11.89
C PRO A 48 9.05 13.43 11.44
N CYS A 49 8.44 12.51 10.71
CA CYS A 49 7.05 12.53 10.31
C CYS A 49 6.19 12.18 11.52
N GLU A 50 4.96 12.67 11.51
CA GLU A 50 3.96 12.25 12.49
C GLU A 50 3.67 10.76 12.29
N HIS A 51 3.28 10.10 13.38
CA HIS A 51 2.91 8.68 13.34
C HIS A 51 1.57 8.46 12.64
N ASP A 52 0.63 9.40 12.82
CA ASP A 52 -0.72 9.34 12.30
C ASP A 52 -0.82 10.01 10.91
N GLY A 53 -1.69 9.45 10.08
CA GLY A 53 -1.84 9.84 8.69
C GLY A 53 -3.15 9.41 8.05
N THR A 54 -3.24 9.63 6.75
CA THR A 54 -4.33 9.14 5.91
C THR A 54 -3.79 8.33 4.73
N TRP A 55 -4.61 7.43 4.19
CA TRP A 55 -4.26 6.65 2.99
C TRP A 55 -5.41 6.60 2.00
N MET A 56 -5.08 6.52 0.72
CA MET A 56 -6.07 6.49 -0.35
C MET A 56 -5.45 5.92 -1.63
N PHE A 57 -6.27 5.34 -2.50
CA PHE A 57 -5.81 4.88 -3.81
C PHE A 57 -5.65 6.06 -4.76
N TYR A 58 -4.52 6.12 -5.45
CA TYR A 58 -4.26 7.06 -6.53
C TYR A 58 -4.14 6.28 -7.83
N VAL A 59 -5.23 6.26 -8.60
CA VAL A 59 -5.30 5.55 -9.87
C VAL A 59 -4.87 6.49 -10.98
N ARG A 60 -3.92 6.04 -11.81
CA ARG A 60 -3.48 6.78 -12.99
C ARG A 60 -4.46 6.54 -14.13
N HIS A 61 -5.18 7.58 -14.53
CA HIS A 61 -6.02 7.55 -15.73
C HIS A 61 -5.17 7.52 -17.01
N GLU A 62 -5.79 7.14 -18.13
CA GLU A 62 -5.16 7.16 -19.46
C GLU A 62 -4.58 8.52 -19.85
N SER A 63 -5.14 9.61 -19.31
CA SER A 63 -4.64 10.98 -19.48
C SER A 63 -3.30 11.26 -18.77
N GLY A 64 -2.82 10.31 -17.96
CA GLY A 64 -1.66 10.46 -17.08
C GLY A 64 -1.93 11.21 -15.78
N THR A 65 -3.20 11.56 -15.52
CA THR A 65 -3.63 12.21 -14.26
C THR A 65 -3.90 11.17 -13.19
N PHE A 66 -3.46 11.44 -11.96
CA PHE A 66 -3.81 10.63 -10.80
C PHE A 66 -5.10 11.14 -10.16
N VAL A 67 -6.04 10.25 -9.90
CA VAL A 67 -7.28 10.58 -9.17
C VAL A 67 -7.46 9.64 -7.98
N SER A 68 -8.13 10.15 -6.95
CA SER A 68 -8.46 9.38 -5.76
C SER A 68 -9.61 8.42 -6.03
N GLU A 69 -9.41 7.13 -5.77
CA GLU A 69 -10.45 6.11 -6.01
C GLU A 69 -10.73 5.23 -4.79
N ARG A 70 -11.85 4.50 -4.84
CA ARG A 70 -12.20 3.50 -3.81
C ARG A 70 -11.56 2.13 -4.02
N SER A 71 -10.96 1.91 -5.18
CA SER A 71 -10.29 0.67 -5.56
C SER A 71 -9.23 0.97 -6.60
N ALA A 72 -8.25 0.08 -6.73
CA ALA A 72 -7.22 0.18 -7.75
C ALA A 72 -6.98 -1.20 -8.39
N THR A 73 -6.47 -1.23 -9.62
CA THR A 73 -6.02 -2.49 -10.24
C THR A 73 -4.58 -2.81 -9.83
N GLU A 74 -4.18 -4.08 -9.92
CA GLU A 74 -2.81 -4.48 -9.57
C GLU A 74 -1.74 -3.66 -10.30
N GLY A 75 -0.71 -3.22 -9.57
CA GLY A 75 0.33 -2.32 -10.07
C GLY A 75 -0.03 -0.83 -10.11
N GLN A 76 -1.24 -0.47 -9.69
CA GLN A 76 -1.59 0.92 -9.36
C GLN A 76 -1.13 1.27 -7.93
N VAL A 77 -1.05 2.56 -7.65
CA VAL A 77 -0.45 3.11 -6.42
C VAL A 77 -1.54 3.45 -5.40
N ALA A 78 -1.43 2.94 -4.18
CA ALA A 78 -2.01 3.55 -2.99
C ALA A 78 -1.00 4.54 -2.42
N SER A 79 -1.40 5.74 -2.00
CA SER A 79 -0.48 6.65 -1.30
C SER A 79 -0.97 6.83 0.12
N ALA A 80 -0.03 6.81 1.06
CA ALA A 80 -0.28 7.09 2.46
C ALA A 80 0.54 8.32 2.88
N THR A 81 -0.14 9.28 3.51
CA THR A 81 0.40 10.59 3.92
C THR A 81 0.34 10.70 5.44
N PHE A 82 1.45 11.07 6.07
CA PHE A 82 1.64 11.10 7.51
C PHE A 82 1.99 12.51 7.97
N GLY A 83 1.10 13.15 8.73
CA GLY A 83 1.23 14.56 9.10
C GLY A 83 1.02 15.56 7.95
N LYS A 84 1.36 16.83 8.22
CA LYS A 84 1.05 17.98 7.32
C LYS A 84 2.18 18.40 6.39
N SER A 85 3.35 17.75 6.49
CA SER A 85 4.54 18.12 5.74
C SER A 85 4.56 17.46 4.36
N LEU A 86 4.88 18.24 3.31
CA LEU A 86 4.96 17.78 1.92
C LEU A 86 6.01 16.67 1.68
N GLY A 87 6.85 16.34 2.67
CA GLY A 87 7.85 15.25 2.59
C GLY A 87 7.43 13.94 3.26
N CYS A 88 6.24 13.89 3.88
CA CYS A 88 5.80 12.75 4.68
C CYS A 88 4.70 11.93 4.00
N TYR A 89 4.80 11.71 2.69
CA TYR A 89 3.92 10.78 1.98
C TYR A 89 4.75 9.68 1.31
N PHE A 90 4.27 8.45 1.32
CA PHE A 90 4.89 7.37 0.56
C PHE A 90 3.87 6.70 -0.34
N GLU A 91 4.35 6.36 -1.52
CA GLU A 91 3.61 5.60 -2.50
C GLU A 91 3.78 4.11 -2.21
N LEU A 92 2.68 3.37 -2.30
CA LEU A 92 2.56 1.95 -2.03
C LEU A 92 1.99 1.30 -3.27
N SER A 93 2.80 0.57 -4.02
CA SER A 93 2.26 -0.25 -5.09
C SER A 93 1.79 -1.59 -4.54
N VAL A 94 0.60 -2.00 -4.97
CA VAL A 94 -0.01 -3.28 -4.55
C VAL A 94 0.25 -4.34 -5.60
N PHE A 95 0.77 -5.48 -5.17
CA PHE A 95 1.03 -6.66 -6.01
C PHE A 95 0.51 -7.94 -5.35
N ARG A 96 0.34 -8.99 -6.16
CA ARG A 96 0.16 -10.36 -5.67
C ARG A 96 1.40 -11.19 -5.97
N ILE A 97 2.02 -11.73 -4.91
CA ILE A 97 3.13 -12.67 -5.02
C ILE A 97 2.69 -13.99 -4.40
N HIS A 98 2.72 -15.08 -5.16
CA HIS A 98 2.26 -16.41 -4.74
C HIS A 98 0.82 -16.45 -4.18
N GLY A 99 -0.05 -15.56 -4.67
CA GLY A 99 -1.45 -15.49 -4.23
C GLY A 99 -1.70 -14.62 -3.00
N GLU A 100 -0.65 -14.05 -2.40
CA GLU A 100 -0.74 -13.13 -1.26
C GLU A 100 -0.53 -11.68 -1.72
N TYR A 101 -1.30 -10.75 -1.15
CA TYR A 101 -1.06 -9.33 -1.37
C TYR A 101 0.21 -8.89 -0.66
N VAL A 102 1.03 -8.11 -1.36
CA VAL A 102 2.20 -7.43 -0.82
C VAL A 102 2.16 -5.96 -1.22
N LEU A 103 2.67 -5.12 -0.33
CA LEU A 103 2.88 -3.70 -0.60
C LEU A 103 4.37 -3.44 -0.82
N CYS A 104 4.66 -2.53 -1.73
CA CYS A 104 6.02 -2.05 -1.98
C CYS A 104 6.03 -0.55 -1.75
N THR A 105 6.89 -0.05 -0.85
CA THR A 105 7.16 1.39 -0.75
C THR A 105 7.93 1.82 -1.98
N VAL A 106 7.27 2.56 -2.85
CA VAL A 106 7.81 3.01 -4.13
C VAL A 106 8.32 4.44 -3.98
N ASP A 107 9.60 4.65 -4.28
CA ASP A 107 10.15 5.99 -4.54
C ASP A 107 10.20 6.28 -6.06
N ASP A 108 10.18 5.22 -6.89
CA ASP A 108 10.12 5.28 -8.36
C ASP A 108 9.18 4.17 -8.89
N PRO A 109 8.06 4.51 -9.56
CA PRO A 109 7.07 3.53 -10.05
C PRO A 109 7.60 2.53 -11.08
N ASP A 110 8.78 2.77 -11.66
CA ASP A 110 9.45 1.82 -12.55
C ASP A 110 10.42 0.88 -11.80
N SER A 111 10.60 1.05 -10.49
CA SER A 111 11.47 0.24 -9.64
C SER A 111 10.71 -0.80 -8.81
N TYR A 112 11.24 -2.02 -8.74
CA TYR A 112 10.68 -3.12 -7.93
C TYR A 112 11.32 -3.14 -6.54
N CYS A 113 10.51 -3.38 -5.49
CA CYS A 113 11.03 -3.64 -4.15
C CYS A 113 11.83 -4.95 -4.10
N THR A 114 12.90 -4.95 -3.32
CA THR A 114 13.55 -6.18 -2.86
C THR A 114 12.67 -6.90 -1.84
N ASP A 115 12.90 -8.20 -1.62
CA ASP A 115 12.13 -9.02 -0.66
C ASP A 115 12.07 -8.42 0.75
N ARG A 116 13.09 -7.64 1.14
CA ARG A 116 13.20 -7.02 2.46
C ARG A 116 12.42 -5.72 2.57
N GLU A 117 12.15 -5.06 1.45
CA GLU A 117 11.35 -3.82 1.34
C GLU A 117 9.86 -4.13 1.15
N LEU A 118 9.53 -5.38 0.81
CA LEU A 118 8.14 -5.82 0.70
C LEU A 118 7.47 -5.82 2.08
N LEU A 119 6.46 -4.96 2.20
CA LEU A 119 5.50 -4.93 3.29
C LEU A 119 4.53 -6.11 3.11
N ARG A 120 4.58 -7.05 4.04
CA ARG A 120 3.69 -8.21 4.08
C ARG A 120 2.63 -8.01 5.15
N LYS A 121 1.41 -8.47 4.87
CA LYS A 121 0.32 -8.40 5.83
C LYS A 121 0.70 -9.25 7.05
N ALA A 122 0.73 -8.62 8.22
CA ALA A 122 0.89 -9.34 9.46
C ALA A 122 -0.34 -10.24 9.64
N PRO A 123 -0.15 -11.47 10.15
CA PRO A 123 -1.28 -12.32 10.48
C PRO A 123 -2.20 -11.56 11.45
N GLU A 124 -3.51 -11.54 11.15
CA GLU A 124 -4.48 -10.99 12.07
C GLU A 124 -4.30 -11.69 13.42
N PRO A 125 -4.32 -10.96 14.55
CA PRO A 125 -4.34 -11.61 15.84
C PRO A 125 -5.58 -12.50 15.87
N ASN A 126 -5.36 -13.81 15.79
CA ASN A 126 -6.42 -14.81 15.84
C ASN A 126 -7.35 -14.43 16.98
N THR A 127 -8.58 -14.05 16.67
CA THR A 127 -9.63 -13.99 17.68
C THR A 127 -9.70 -15.41 18.24
N PRO A 128 -9.44 -15.64 19.54
CA PRO A 128 -9.57 -16.98 20.09
C PRO A 128 -10.98 -17.45 19.78
N ALA A 129 -11.10 -18.59 19.12
CA ALA A 129 -12.38 -19.23 18.87
C ALA A 129 -13.13 -19.29 20.20
N ALA A 130 -14.30 -18.66 20.26
CA ALA A 130 -15.21 -18.82 21.39
C ALA A 130 -15.46 -20.32 21.54
N MET A 131 -14.87 -20.91 22.58
CA MET A 131 -15.10 -22.31 22.93
C MET A 131 -16.55 -22.44 23.44
N PRO A 132 -17.29 -23.48 23.02
CA PRO A 132 -18.67 -23.72 23.42
C PRO A 132 -18.82 -24.05 24.91
#